data_AF-A0A1Z2LCQ4-F1
#
_entry.id   AF-A0A1Z2LCQ4-F1
#
_cell.length_a   1.000
_cell.length_b   1.000
_cell.length_c   1.000
_cell.angle_alpha   90.00
_cell.angle_beta   90.00
_cell.angle_gamma   90.00
#
_symmetry.space_group_name_H-M   'P 1'
#
loop_
_entity.id
_entity.type
_entity.pdbx_description
1 polymer ?
#
loop_
_entity_poly.entity_id
_entity_poly.type
_entity_poly.pdbx_seq_one_letter_code
_entity_poly.pdbx_strand_id
1 'polypeptide(L)'
;MSVPPRTGKGLDVQKALKRRGLPDPLTTLVRRGREPTVVQTVRSTLAAVIAYVVALWLSKEPAPLTAPLTALLVVQVTLYSTLTTGIRRVNSVVAGVLIAIGFSVLVGLTWWSLGLIILSSLVIGRFVRVGEFVPEVAISAMLVLGVTRVAETSWDRVLETLIGAVVGLLFNVLLVPPVWVQPAGEAIEDLARRMRGLLEDIAEQISGHTPVAEAAARLHRARRLDHDIVEVDAALRQAEDSLRLNPRVKEGVLHRVVLRTGLDTLEISAVVLRVATRTLTDLAKQRTRETLFPSDVAASLQEVFTHLARAVESFAVVITSQVTANAEQAETRLAEELATARTTRDHAAGLLLHQVLEHPRQWQLHGALLAEIDRILDELDIQKRTQRLVEELDRHTRRHHDRRSVLATLRRHLRRRDHRGGGSTEPSRRTLS
;
A
#
# COMPACT_ATOMS: atom_id res chain seq x y z
N MET A 1 66.22 5.30 47.85
CA MET A 1 66.08 5.30 46.38
C MET A 1 64.64 4.92 46.06
N SER A 2 63.81 5.93 45.81
CA SER A 2 62.34 5.87 45.76
C SER A 2 61.82 5.58 44.35
N VAL A 3 61.03 4.52 44.20
CA VAL A 3 60.31 4.16 42.97
C VAL A 3 58.98 4.94 42.93
N PRO A 4 58.65 5.69 41.86
CA PRO A 4 57.35 6.36 41.75
C PRO A 4 56.26 5.42 41.16
N PRO A 5 54.97 5.67 41.45
CA PRO A 5 53.87 4.79 41.06
C PRO A 5 53.39 5.01 39.62
N ARG A 6 53.01 3.92 38.95
CA ARG A 6 52.35 3.92 37.63
C ARG A 6 50.96 4.55 37.72
N THR A 7 50.78 5.71 37.11
CA THR A 7 49.51 6.43 37.00
C THR A 7 48.50 5.72 36.08
N GLY A 8 47.40 5.24 36.65
CA GLY A 8 46.23 4.68 35.97
C GLY A 8 45.35 5.73 35.30
N LYS A 9 45.85 6.43 34.27
CA LYS A 9 45.08 7.43 33.52
C LYS A 9 44.19 6.87 32.39
N GLY A 10 44.34 5.60 32.02
CA GLY A 10 43.62 5.00 30.88
C GLY A 10 42.20 4.50 31.18
N LEU A 11 41.93 4.06 32.42
CA LEU A 11 40.66 3.41 32.77
C LEU A 11 39.53 4.39 33.11
N ASP A 12 39.84 5.61 33.57
CA ASP A 12 38.83 6.59 33.97
C ASP A 12 38.18 7.31 32.79
N VAL A 13 38.89 7.46 31.66
CA VAL A 13 38.33 8.13 30.47
C VAL A 13 37.24 7.27 29.82
N GLN A 14 37.40 5.94 29.77
CA GLN A 14 36.36 5.04 29.26
C GLN A 14 35.14 4.95 30.18
N LYS A 15 35.33 4.98 31.51
CA LYS A 15 34.21 5.02 32.46
C LYS A 15 33.46 6.36 32.45
N ALA A 16 34.16 7.46 32.18
CA ALA A 16 33.54 8.79 32.02
C ALA A 16 32.72 8.89 30.72
N LEU A 17 33.20 8.29 29.63
CA LEU A 17 32.47 8.27 28.34
C LEU A 17 31.22 7.39 28.39
N LYS A 18 31.21 6.30 29.16
CA LYS A 18 30.03 5.43 29.31
C LYS A 18 28.89 6.05 30.15
N ARG A 19 29.15 7.13 30.91
CA ARG A 19 28.15 7.82 31.75
C ARG A 19 27.41 8.97 31.05
N ARG A 20 27.92 9.47 29.93
CA ARG A 20 27.22 10.43 29.07
C ARG A 20 26.82 9.69 27.80
N GLY A 21 25.55 9.37 27.63
CA GLY A 21 24.99 8.67 26.45
C GLY A 21 25.15 9.45 25.14
N LEU A 22 26.39 9.67 24.72
CA LEU A 22 26.76 10.20 23.42
C LEU A 22 26.82 9.01 22.46
N PRO A 23 25.97 8.96 21.42
CA PRO A 23 25.99 7.87 20.46
C PRO A 23 27.33 7.86 19.71
N ASP A 24 27.90 6.66 19.53
CA ASP A 24 29.17 6.44 18.85
C ASP A 24 29.16 7.09 17.45
N PRO A 25 30.20 7.85 17.06
CA PRO A 25 30.25 8.52 15.76
C PRO A 25 30.12 7.53 14.58
N LEU A 26 30.55 6.28 14.76
CA LEU A 26 30.38 5.21 13.78
C LEU A 26 28.91 4.79 13.61
N THR A 27 28.11 4.80 14.67
CA THR A 27 26.66 4.53 14.59
C THR A 27 25.92 5.66 13.90
N THR A 28 26.36 6.91 14.08
CA THR A 28 25.78 8.07 13.37
C THR A 28 26.08 8.04 11.87
N LEU A 29 27.25 7.53 11.45
CA LEU A 29 27.59 7.39 10.03
C LEU A 29 26.77 6.28 9.35
N VAL A 30 26.55 5.16 10.03
CA VAL A 30 25.71 4.05 9.54
C VAL A 30 24.22 4.45 9.50
N ARG A 31 23.75 5.30 10.42
CA ARG A 31 22.40 5.86 10.39
C ARG A 31 22.21 6.91 9.29
N ARG A 32 23.25 7.69 8.97
CA ARG A 32 23.24 8.70 7.89
C ARG A 32 23.36 8.09 6.49
N GLY A 33 23.95 6.89 6.38
CA GLY A 33 23.92 6.07 5.17
C GLY A 33 22.52 5.52 4.80
N ARG A 34 21.51 5.76 5.64
CA ARG A 34 20.08 5.49 5.35
C ARG A 34 19.30 6.72 4.91
N GLU A 35 19.92 7.91 4.83
CA GLU A 35 19.24 9.09 4.28
C GLU A 35 19.08 8.92 2.75
N PRO A 36 17.85 9.05 2.23
CA PRO A 36 17.53 8.73 0.84
C PRO A 36 18.35 9.55 -0.16
N THR A 37 18.67 10.79 0.20
CA THR A 37 19.49 11.69 -0.60
C THR A 37 20.93 11.20 -0.75
N VAL A 38 21.55 10.72 0.33
CA VAL A 38 22.96 10.26 0.32
C VAL A 38 23.11 9.00 -0.52
N VAL A 39 22.19 8.04 -0.34
CA VAL A 39 22.18 6.80 -1.13
C VAL A 39 21.95 7.09 -2.61
N GLN A 40 21.03 7.99 -2.93
CA GLN A 40 20.75 8.37 -4.31
C GLN A 40 21.92 9.10 -4.98
N THR A 41 22.57 10.03 -4.27
CA THR A 41 23.76 10.73 -4.77
C THR A 41 24.89 9.75 -5.06
N VAL A 42 25.23 8.88 -4.10
CA VAL A 42 26.29 7.87 -4.27
C VAL A 42 25.98 6.93 -5.44
N ARG A 43 24.73 6.46 -5.55
CA ARG A 43 24.28 5.59 -6.65
C ARG A 43 24.41 6.27 -8.02
N SER A 44 24.03 7.55 -8.10
CA SER A 44 24.07 8.33 -9.35
C SER A 44 25.50 8.59 -9.79
N THR A 45 26.39 8.90 -8.84
CA THR A 45 27.82 9.08 -9.11
C THR A 45 28.47 7.77 -9.56
N LEU A 46 28.20 6.65 -8.90
CA LEU A 46 28.72 5.33 -9.31
C LEU A 46 28.27 4.92 -10.71
N ALA A 47 26.98 5.10 -11.02
CA ALA A 47 26.45 4.79 -12.34
C ALA A 47 27.08 5.64 -13.46
N ALA A 48 27.27 6.95 -13.21
CA ALA A 48 27.90 7.86 -14.16
C ALA A 48 29.39 7.50 -14.41
N VAL A 49 30.13 7.18 -13.34
CA VAL A 49 31.55 6.79 -13.43
C VAL A 49 31.71 5.46 -14.16
N ILE A 50 30.85 4.47 -13.88
CA ILE A 50 30.91 3.17 -14.57
C ILE A 50 30.52 3.32 -16.04
N ALA A 51 29.52 4.13 -16.37
CA ALA A 51 29.18 4.42 -17.76
C ALA A 51 30.33 5.11 -18.50
N TYR A 52 31.06 6.02 -17.83
CA TYR A 52 32.26 6.65 -18.39
C TYR A 52 33.36 5.62 -18.68
N VAL A 53 33.68 4.78 -17.70
CA VAL A 53 34.72 3.75 -17.83
C VAL A 53 34.37 2.77 -18.92
N VAL A 54 33.12 2.29 -18.99
CA VAL A 54 32.69 1.37 -20.06
C VAL A 54 32.78 2.04 -21.43
N ALA A 55 32.41 3.32 -21.54
CA ALA A 55 32.51 4.06 -22.80
C ALA A 55 33.96 4.28 -23.25
N LEU A 56 34.92 4.46 -22.34
CA LEU A 56 36.35 4.55 -22.67
C LEU A 56 36.93 3.25 -23.28
N TRP A 57 36.36 2.10 -22.92
CA TRP A 57 36.81 0.81 -23.45
C TRP A 57 36.16 0.44 -24.80
N LEU A 58 34.96 0.97 -25.08
CA LEU A 58 34.18 0.63 -26.28
C LEU A 58 34.18 1.72 -27.36
N SER A 59 34.39 2.99 -27.01
CA SER A 59 34.42 4.13 -27.95
C SER A 59 35.86 4.51 -28.27
N LYS A 60 36.10 4.99 -29.51
CA LYS A 60 37.42 5.50 -29.95
C LYS A 60 37.58 7.00 -29.69
N GLU A 61 36.56 7.66 -29.12
CA GLU A 61 36.60 9.09 -28.82
C GLU A 61 37.51 9.42 -27.61
N PRO A 62 38.31 10.50 -27.65
CA PRO A 62 39.24 10.85 -26.56
C PRO A 62 38.56 11.23 -25.23
N ALA A 63 37.26 11.53 -25.25
CA ALA A 63 36.49 11.91 -24.05
C ALA A 63 34.97 11.64 -24.21
N PRO A 64 34.49 10.41 -23.93
CA PRO A 64 33.09 10.01 -24.11
C PRO A 64 32.20 10.55 -22.99
N LEU A 65 31.87 11.84 -23.02
CA LEU A 65 31.09 12.54 -21.99
C LEU A 65 29.57 12.38 -22.14
N THR A 66 29.09 11.78 -23.23
CA THR A 66 27.65 11.56 -23.45
C THR A 66 27.13 10.37 -22.64
N ALA A 67 27.89 9.27 -22.53
CA ALA A 67 27.50 8.09 -21.76
C ALA A 67 27.26 8.35 -20.25
N PRO A 68 28.13 9.10 -19.54
CA PRO A 68 27.92 9.44 -18.12
C PRO A 68 26.71 10.34 -17.91
N LEU A 69 26.49 11.29 -18.83
CA LEU A 69 25.34 12.19 -18.79
C LEU A 69 24.04 11.41 -18.99
N THR A 70 23.99 10.48 -19.94
CA THR A 70 22.84 9.59 -20.13
C THR A 70 22.61 8.70 -18.92
N ALA A 71 23.64 8.11 -18.34
CA ALA A 71 23.52 7.26 -17.14
C ALA A 71 23.02 8.04 -15.92
N LEU A 72 23.54 9.25 -15.70
CA LEU A 72 23.13 10.12 -14.61
C LEU A 72 21.67 10.54 -14.74
N LEU A 73 21.24 10.90 -15.96
CA LEU A 73 19.83 11.22 -16.23
C LEU A 73 18.92 10.00 -16.11
N VAL A 74 19.37 8.80 -16.45
CA VAL A 74 18.61 7.55 -16.26
C VAL A 74 18.49 7.21 -14.76
N VAL A 75 19.54 7.40 -13.97
CA VAL A 75 19.54 7.02 -12.53
C VAL A 75 18.88 8.06 -11.63
N GLN A 76 18.86 9.34 -12.04
CA GLN A 76 18.19 10.43 -11.32
C GLN A 76 16.67 10.36 -11.41
N VAL A 77 16.13 9.86 -12.52
CA VAL A 77 14.71 9.57 -12.63
C VAL A 77 14.41 8.39 -11.68
N THR A 78 13.38 8.50 -10.86
CA THR A 78 12.96 7.41 -9.96
C THR A 78 12.46 6.22 -10.79
N LEU A 79 12.63 4.99 -10.27
CA LEU A 79 12.28 3.72 -10.96
C LEU A 79 10.94 3.75 -11.70
N TYR A 80 9.96 4.45 -11.12
CA TYR A 80 8.60 4.60 -11.63
C TYR A 80 8.52 5.23 -13.04
N SER A 81 9.33 6.25 -13.33
CA SER A 81 9.40 6.86 -14.66
C SER A 81 10.55 6.27 -15.49
N THR A 82 11.60 5.76 -14.87
CA THR A 82 12.83 5.38 -15.59
C THR A 82 12.67 4.20 -16.54
N LEU A 83 11.82 3.21 -16.24
CA LEU A 83 11.78 2.03 -17.11
C LEU A 83 11.02 2.32 -18.42
N THR A 84 9.81 2.88 -18.33
CA THR A 84 8.99 3.20 -19.50
C THR A 84 9.43 4.52 -20.15
N THR A 85 9.77 5.55 -19.38
CA THR A 85 10.33 6.81 -19.91
C THR A 85 11.77 6.61 -20.37
N GLY A 86 12.58 5.80 -19.69
CA GLY A 86 13.96 5.51 -20.14
C GLY A 86 13.99 4.68 -21.42
N ILE A 87 13.18 3.63 -21.57
CA ILE A 87 13.06 2.91 -22.85
C ILE A 87 12.53 3.84 -23.95
N ARG A 88 11.51 4.67 -23.67
CA ARG A 88 11.03 5.67 -24.63
C ARG A 88 12.08 6.72 -24.98
N ARG A 89 12.90 7.14 -24.01
CA ARG A 89 13.99 8.11 -24.19
C ARG A 89 15.11 7.52 -25.02
N VAL A 90 15.52 6.28 -24.74
CA VAL A 90 16.47 5.52 -25.56
C VAL A 90 15.94 5.39 -26.98
N ASN A 91 14.69 4.95 -27.15
CA ASN A 91 14.07 4.84 -28.48
C ASN A 91 13.98 6.20 -29.19
N SER A 92 13.72 7.28 -28.46
CA SER A 92 13.63 8.64 -29.03
C SER A 92 14.98 9.17 -29.48
N VAL A 93 16.03 8.95 -28.68
CA VAL A 93 17.39 9.36 -29.05
C VAL A 93 17.92 8.50 -30.19
N VAL A 94 17.70 7.17 -30.14
CA VAL A 94 18.05 6.26 -31.25
C VAL A 94 17.32 6.67 -32.53
N ALA A 95 16.02 6.94 -32.48
CA ALA A 95 15.25 7.39 -33.64
C ALA A 95 15.76 8.74 -34.18
N GLY A 96 16.00 9.73 -33.30
CA GLY A 96 16.52 11.04 -33.70
C GLY A 96 17.90 10.96 -34.36
N VAL A 97 18.78 10.10 -33.84
CA VAL A 97 20.13 9.91 -34.42
C VAL A 97 20.08 9.14 -35.73
N LEU A 98 19.23 8.12 -35.88
CA LEU A 98 19.05 7.41 -37.15
C LEU A 98 18.50 8.34 -38.24
N ILE A 99 17.56 9.22 -37.90
CA ILE A 99 17.05 10.26 -38.79
C ILE A 99 18.16 11.24 -39.18
N ALA A 100 18.95 11.72 -38.21
CA ALA A 100 20.06 12.64 -38.48
C ALA A 100 21.14 12.02 -39.37
N ILE A 101 21.49 10.75 -39.17
CA ILE A 101 22.43 10.00 -40.01
C ILE A 101 21.90 9.89 -41.43
N GLY A 102 20.65 9.42 -41.59
CA GLY A 102 20.02 9.28 -42.90
C GLY A 102 19.93 10.61 -43.65
N PHE A 103 19.66 11.70 -42.93
CA PHE A 103 19.59 13.04 -43.52
C PHE A 103 20.97 13.60 -43.87
N SER A 104 22.01 13.34 -43.06
CA SER A 104 23.38 13.81 -43.30
C SER A 104 24.01 13.20 -44.56
N VAL A 105 23.60 11.99 -44.94
CA VAL A 105 24.07 11.32 -46.17
C VAL A 105 23.40 11.92 -47.42
N LEU A 106 22.18 12.46 -47.28
CA LEU A 106 21.42 13.02 -48.41
C LEU A 106 21.63 14.54 -48.60
N VAL A 107 21.92 15.29 -47.55
CA VAL A 107 21.89 16.77 -47.58
C VAL A 107 23.05 17.37 -46.78
N GLY A 108 23.92 18.14 -47.43
CA GLY A 108 24.96 18.93 -46.76
C GLY A 108 24.38 19.98 -45.79
N LEU A 109 25.14 20.36 -44.76
CA LEU A 109 24.69 21.31 -43.73
C LEU A 109 24.38 22.70 -44.31
N THR A 110 23.11 23.09 -44.32
CA THR A 110 22.62 24.40 -44.76
C THR A 110 21.54 24.89 -43.78
N TRP A 111 21.25 26.19 -43.75
CA TRP A 111 20.27 26.77 -42.82
C TRP A 111 18.87 26.17 -42.98
N TRP A 112 18.51 25.73 -44.20
CA TRP A 112 17.25 25.06 -44.48
C TRP A 112 17.25 23.57 -44.07
N SER A 113 18.40 22.87 -44.10
CA SER A 113 18.49 21.47 -43.64
C SER A 113 18.39 21.36 -42.12
N LEU A 114 18.94 22.32 -41.37
CA LEU A 114 18.74 22.44 -39.92
C LEU A 114 17.25 22.63 -39.57
N GLY A 115 16.58 23.55 -40.27
CA GLY A 115 15.14 23.78 -40.09
C GLY A 115 14.30 22.54 -40.38
N LEU A 116 14.64 21.81 -41.45
CA LEU A 116 13.94 20.59 -41.82
C LEU A 116 14.13 19.47 -40.79
N ILE A 117 15.34 19.29 -40.25
CA ILE A 117 15.64 18.28 -39.22
C ILE A 117 14.90 18.57 -37.92
N ILE A 118 14.87 19.84 -37.48
CA ILE A 118 14.13 20.25 -36.29
C ILE A 118 12.63 19.99 -36.50
N LEU A 119 12.08 20.38 -37.66
CA LEU A 119 10.69 20.14 -38.01
C LEU A 119 10.36 18.65 -38.04
N SER A 120 11.17 17.82 -38.72
CA SER A 120 10.98 16.37 -38.79
C SER A 120 11.09 15.71 -37.42
N SER A 121 12.05 16.12 -36.58
CA SER A 121 12.23 15.61 -35.22
C SER A 121 11.03 15.95 -34.31
N LEU A 122 10.49 17.16 -34.43
CA LEU A 122 9.30 17.60 -33.67
C LEU A 122 8.02 16.89 -34.14
N VAL A 123 7.84 16.73 -35.46
CA VAL A 123 6.67 16.05 -36.05
C VAL A 123 6.69 14.55 -35.72
N ILE A 124 7.83 13.88 -35.90
CA ILE A 124 7.98 12.45 -35.60
C ILE A 124 7.89 12.19 -34.10
N GLY A 125 8.50 13.04 -33.26
CA GLY A 125 8.38 12.96 -31.81
C GLY A 125 6.92 12.99 -31.33
N ARG A 126 6.06 13.76 -32.03
CA ARG A 126 4.62 13.81 -31.76
C ARG A 126 3.88 12.54 -32.19
N PHE A 127 4.30 11.88 -33.28
CA PHE A 127 3.71 10.62 -33.75
C PHE A 127 4.13 9.39 -32.91
N VAL A 128 5.31 9.42 -32.27
CA VAL A 128 5.82 8.31 -31.43
C VAL A 128 5.20 8.30 -30.01
N ARG A 129 4.21 9.15 -29.71
CA ARG A 129 3.59 9.26 -28.37
C ARG A 129 4.61 9.55 -27.27
N VAL A 130 5.65 10.31 -27.61
CA VAL A 130 6.57 10.95 -26.67
C VAL A 130 5.85 12.21 -26.19
N GLY A 131 5.27 12.16 -24.99
CA GLY A 131 4.44 13.25 -24.45
C GLY A 131 5.22 14.56 -24.22
N GLU A 132 5.59 14.85 -22.98
CA GLU A 132 6.17 16.14 -22.57
C GLU A 132 7.64 16.37 -23.02
N PHE A 133 8.28 15.39 -23.67
CA PHE A 133 9.72 15.42 -23.99
C PHE A 133 10.06 15.74 -25.45
N VAL A 134 9.09 16.22 -26.23
CA VAL A 134 9.27 16.64 -27.63
C VAL A 134 10.40 17.67 -27.83
N PRO A 135 10.61 18.66 -26.93
CA PRO A 135 11.72 19.61 -27.05
C PRO A 135 13.11 18.96 -26.87
N GLU A 136 13.22 17.92 -26.05
CA GLU A 136 14.49 17.22 -25.76
C GLU A 136 15.01 16.44 -26.98
N VAL A 137 14.09 15.92 -27.81
CA VAL A 137 14.41 15.27 -29.09
C VAL A 137 14.99 16.28 -30.08
N ALA A 138 14.40 17.48 -30.16
CA ALA A 138 14.89 18.55 -31.02
C ALA A 138 16.26 19.07 -30.57
N ILE A 139 16.48 19.22 -29.25
CA ILE A 139 17.78 19.64 -28.69
C ILE A 139 18.86 18.59 -28.97
N SER A 140 18.55 17.30 -28.81
CA SER A 140 19.49 16.20 -29.08
C SER A 140 19.86 16.12 -30.58
N ALA A 141 18.86 16.24 -31.47
CA ALA A 141 19.10 16.28 -32.92
C ALA A 141 19.97 17.49 -33.32
N MET A 142 19.76 18.64 -32.69
CA MET A 142 20.55 19.85 -32.92
C MET A 142 22.00 19.71 -32.41
N LEU A 143 22.22 19.12 -31.24
CA LEU A 143 23.56 18.84 -30.69
C LEU A 143 24.34 17.84 -31.54
N VAL A 144 23.66 16.86 -32.14
CA VAL A 144 24.29 15.91 -33.07
C VAL A 144 24.69 16.62 -34.36
N LEU A 145 23.81 17.45 -34.92
CA LEU A 145 24.10 18.21 -36.16
C LEU A 145 25.12 19.33 -35.96
N GLY A 146 25.23 19.90 -34.75
CA GLY A 146 26.19 20.95 -34.43
C GLY A 146 27.63 20.44 -34.24
N VAL A 147 27.81 19.19 -33.82
CA VAL A 147 29.14 18.61 -33.56
C VAL A 147 29.66 17.73 -34.71
N THR A 148 28.83 17.42 -35.71
CA THR A 148 29.26 16.74 -36.96
C THR A 148 30.30 17.52 -37.80
N ARG A 149 30.73 18.72 -37.39
CA ARG A 149 31.90 19.37 -37.99
C ARG A 149 33.26 18.83 -37.52
N VAL A 150 33.34 17.99 -36.46
CA VAL A 150 34.65 17.63 -35.85
C VAL A 150 34.93 16.12 -35.72
N ALA A 151 34.01 15.21 -36.04
CA ALA A 151 34.34 13.77 -35.94
C ALA A 151 33.67 12.94 -37.03
N GLU A 152 34.49 12.15 -37.74
CA GLU A 152 34.09 11.16 -38.75
C GLU A 152 33.30 9.95 -38.17
N THR A 153 32.59 10.06 -37.05
CA THR A 153 32.02 8.84 -36.44
C THR A 153 30.69 9.09 -35.75
N SER A 154 29.65 9.35 -36.55
CA SER A 154 28.24 9.35 -36.11
C SER A 154 27.82 8.06 -35.38
N TRP A 155 28.54 6.95 -35.58
CA TRP A 155 28.30 5.67 -34.93
C TRP A 155 28.75 5.63 -33.46
N ASP A 156 29.86 6.28 -33.11
CA ASP A 156 30.42 6.23 -31.76
C ASP A 156 29.51 6.95 -30.74
N ARG A 157 28.81 7.99 -31.16
CA ARG A 157 27.81 8.71 -30.34
C ARG A 157 26.55 7.90 -30.04
N VAL A 158 26.11 7.07 -31.00
CA VAL A 158 25.01 6.13 -30.80
C VAL A 158 25.42 5.09 -29.77
N LEU A 159 26.62 4.53 -29.93
CA LEU A 159 27.18 3.56 -29.00
C LEU A 159 27.29 4.14 -27.59
N GLU A 160 27.80 5.35 -27.42
CA GLU A 160 27.94 5.99 -26.11
C GLU A 160 26.60 6.22 -25.40
N THR A 161 25.59 6.72 -26.11
CA THR A 161 24.25 6.91 -25.54
C THR A 161 23.63 5.58 -25.14
N LEU A 162 23.80 4.55 -25.98
CA LEU A 162 23.26 3.22 -25.73
C LEU A 162 23.96 2.56 -24.54
N ILE A 163 25.28 2.72 -24.41
CA ILE A 163 26.07 2.28 -23.24
C ILE A 163 25.58 3.00 -21.98
N GLY A 164 25.45 4.32 -22.00
CA GLY A 164 24.97 5.09 -20.84
C GLY A 164 23.57 4.69 -20.39
N ALA A 165 22.68 4.41 -21.35
CA ALA A 165 21.33 3.93 -21.05
C ALA A 165 21.31 2.50 -20.49
N VAL A 166 22.06 1.57 -21.09
CA VAL A 166 22.15 0.18 -20.63
C VAL A 166 22.77 0.12 -19.24
N VAL A 167 23.86 0.85 -18.98
CA VAL A 167 24.50 0.91 -17.67
C VAL A 167 23.59 1.54 -16.63
N GLY A 168 22.93 2.65 -16.94
CA GLY A 168 21.96 3.30 -16.03
C GLY A 168 20.77 2.39 -15.70
N LEU A 169 20.25 1.66 -16.70
CA LEU A 169 19.16 0.70 -16.52
C LEU A 169 19.60 -0.49 -15.67
N LEU A 170 20.78 -1.05 -15.95
CA LEU A 170 21.37 -2.17 -15.21
C LEU A 170 21.61 -1.79 -13.74
N PHE A 171 22.10 -0.57 -13.48
CA PHE A 171 22.25 -0.03 -12.14
C PHE A 171 20.92 0.10 -11.41
N ASN A 172 19.87 0.57 -12.09
CA ASN A 172 18.55 0.72 -11.49
C ASN A 172 17.89 -0.64 -11.17
N VAL A 173 18.17 -1.66 -11.96
CA VAL A 173 17.66 -3.03 -11.78
C VAL A 173 18.49 -3.84 -10.76
N LEU A 174 19.82 -3.68 -10.72
CA LEU A 174 20.69 -4.39 -9.78
C LEU A 174 20.71 -3.73 -8.38
N LEU A 175 20.63 -2.41 -8.32
CA LEU A 175 20.58 -1.63 -7.07
C LEU A 175 19.15 -1.09 -6.87
N VAL A 176 18.21 -2.03 -6.72
CA VAL A 176 16.81 -1.74 -6.39
C VAL A 176 16.79 -0.97 -5.05
N PRO A 177 16.19 0.24 -4.99
CA PRO A 177 15.98 0.93 -3.73
C PRO A 177 15.12 0.04 -2.81
N PRO A 178 15.35 0.06 -1.49
CA PRO A 178 14.64 -0.80 -0.55
C PRO A 178 13.14 -0.65 -0.75
N VAL A 179 12.41 -1.78 -0.74
CA VAL A 179 10.96 -1.78 -0.91
C VAL A 179 10.34 -1.19 0.36
N TRP A 180 9.62 -0.07 0.23
CA TRP A 180 9.06 0.69 1.34
C TRP A 180 7.74 0.05 1.85
N VAL A 181 7.77 -1.26 2.15
CA VAL A 181 6.61 -1.98 2.71
C VAL A 181 6.51 -1.81 4.22
N GLN A 182 7.65 -1.69 4.92
CA GLN A 182 7.69 -1.41 6.37
C GLN A 182 6.89 -0.16 6.79
N PRO A 183 7.00 0.99 6.10
CA PRO A 183 6.24 2.21 6.46
C PRO A 183 4.71 2.06 6.42
N ALA A 184 4.16 1.18 5.57
CA ALA A 184 2.71 1.04 5.44
C ALA A 184 2.10 0.24 6.61
N GLY A 185 2.78 -0.82 7.05
CA GLY A 185 2.39 -1.56 8.26
C GLY A 185 2.49 -0.69 9.52
N GLU A 186 3.59 0.05 9.66
CA GLU A 186 3.78 1.00 10.77
C GLU A 186 2.69 2.09 10.80
N ALA A 187 2.28 2.61 9.64
CA ALA A 187 1.20 3.60 9.55
C ALA A 187 -0.16 3.02 9.98
N ILE A 188 -0.45 1.76 9.65
CA ILE A 188 -1.66 1.06 10.10
C ILE A 188 -1.63 0.81 11.61
N GLU A 189 -0.49 0.36 12.16
CA GLU A 189 -0.32 0.18 13.60
C GLU A 189 -0.48 1.50 14.36
N ASP A 190 0.04 2.61 13.82
CA ASP A 190 -0.11 3.94 14.40
C ASP A 190 -1.57 4.42 14.37
N LEU A 191 -2.31 4.17 13.28
CA LEU A 191 -3.75 4.44 13.21
C LEU A 191 -4.52 3.64 14.26
N ALA A 192 -4.26 2.33 14.36
CA ALA A 192 -4.89 1.47 15.35
C ALA A 192 -4.57 1.90 16.78
N ARG A 193 -3.34 2.36 17.05
CA ARG A 193 -2.95 2.90 18.36
C ARG A 193 -3.73 4.18 18.72
N ARG A 194 -4.00 5.04 17.74
CA ARG A 194 -4.84 6.23 17.95
C ARG A 194 -6.29 5.89 18.20
N MET A 195 -6.83 4.89 17.48
CA MET A 195 -8.17 4.36 17.72
C MET A 195 -8.27 3.71 19.11
N ARG A 196 -7.27 2.93 19.53
CA ARG A 196 -7.14 2.37 20.88
C ARG A 196 -7.18 3.47 21.93
N GLY A 197 -6.35 4.50 21.78
CA GLY A 197 -6.33 5.63 22.73
C GLY A 197 -7.68 6.34 22.82
N LEU A 198 -8.41 6.49 21.71
CA LEU A 198 -9.74 7.08 21.73
C LEU A 198 -10.78 6.19 22.44
N LEU A 199 -10.70 4.87 22.28
CA LEU A 199 -11.54 3.90 22.98
C LEU A 199 -11.26 3.86 24.48
N GLU A 200 -9.98 3.91 24.88
CA GLU A 200 -9.54 4.00 26.29
C GLU A 200 -10.03 5.30 26.93
N ASP A 201 -9.92 6.43 26.22
CA ASP A 201 -10.44 7.70 26.71
C ASP A 201 -11.96 7.66 26.89
N ILE A 202 -12.70 6.96 26.02
CA ILE A 202 -14.14 6.75 26.17
C ILE A 202 -14.43 5.92 27.42
N ALA A 203 -13.71 4.82 27.60
CA ALA A 203 -13.83 3.94 28.75
C ALA A 203 -13.64 4.70 30.07
N GLU A 204 -12.63 5.58 30.16
CA GLU A 204 -12.34 6.34 31.37
C GLU A 204 -13.46 7.34 31.72
N GLN A 205 -14.03 8.03 30.74
CA GLN A 205 -15.04 9.07 31.03
C GLN A 205 -16.47 8.54 31.22
N ILE A 206 -16.75 7.30 30.80
CA ILE A 206 -18.06 6.67 30.98
C ILE A 206 -18.45 6.53 32.45
N SER A 207 -17.47 6.35 33.33
CA SER A 207 -17.65 6.15 34.78
C SER A 207 -17.92 7.44 35.56
N GLY A 208 -17.98 8.59 34.90
CA GLY A 208 -18.14 9.89 35.56
C GLY A 208 -19.15 10.84 34.90
N HIS A 209 -19.22 12.05 35.47
CA HIS A 209 -19.82 13.19 34.78
C HIS A 209 -18.83 13.69 33.73
N THR A 210 -19.30 13.84 32.49
CA THR A 210 -18.48 14.41 31.40
C THR A 210 -19.01 15.78 30.99
N PRO A 211 -18.21 16.86 31.15
CA PRO A 211 -18.56 18.17 30.63
C PRO A 211 -18.77 18.15 29.11
N VAL A 212 -19.77 18.89 28.62
CA VAL A 212 -20.10 18.95 27.18
C VAL A 212 -18.90 19.40 26.34
N ALA A 213 -18.06 20.29 26.88
CA ALA A 213 -16.84 20.76 26.21
C ALA A 213 -15.83 19.62 25.99
N GLU A 214 -15.65 18.74 26.97
CA GLU A 214 -14.76 17.58 26.87
C GLU A 214 -15.30 16.54 25.89
N ALA A 215 -16.61 16.27 25.95
CA ALA A 215 -17.27 15.38 25.00
C ALA A 215 -17.14 15.90 23.55
N ALA A 216 -17.32 17.22 23.34
CA ALA A 216 -17.13 17.86 22.04
C ALA A 216 -15.67 17.81 21.56
N ALA A 217 -14.70 18.03 22.44
CA ALA A 217 -13.28 17.91 22.12
C ALA A 217 -12.92 16.48 21.71
N ARG A 218 -13.46 15.47 22.40
CA ARG A 218 -13.30 14.06 21.99
C ARG A 218 -13.91 13.80 20.61
N LEU A 219 -15.13 14.29 20.35
CA LEU A 219 -15.74 14.14 19.02
C LEU A 219 -14.90 14.79 17.92
N HIS A 220 -14.22 15.90 18.22
CA HIS A 220 -13.27 16.49 17.28
C HIS A 220 -12.05 15.59 17.05
N ARG A 221 -11.50 14.97 18.10
CA ARG A 221 -10.42 13.97 17.96
C ARG A 221 -10.86 12.76 17.14
N ALA A 222 -12.08 12.26 17.34
CA ALA A 222 -12.66 11.18 16.54
C ALA A 222 -12.77 11.54 15.05
N ARG A 223 -13.11 12.80 14.71
CA ARG A 223 -13.11 13.29 13.32
C ARG A 223 -11.71 13.39 12.71
N ARG A 224 -10.66 13.56 13.51
CA ARG A 224 -9.28 13.60 13.00
C ARG A 224 -8.81 12.22 12.52
N LEU A 225 -9.41 11.14 12.99
CA LEU A 225 -9.14 9.79 12.47
C LEU A 225 -9.45 9.69 10.98
N ASP A 226 -10.49 10.39 10.48
CA ASP A 226 -10.82 10.43 9.06
C ASP A 226 -9.63 10.99 8.22
N HIS A 227 -8.87 11.96 8.77
CA HIS A 227 -7.67 12.49 8.12
C HIS A 227 -6.48 11.54 8.22
N ASP A 228 -6.28 10.93 9.39
CA ASP A 228 -5.22 9.94 9.60
C ASP A 228 -5.39 8.74 8.63
N ILE A 229 -6.63 8.32 8.33
CA ILE A 229 -6.92 7.28 7.33
C ILE A 229 -6.47 7.67 5.93
N VAL A 230 -6.66 8.92 5.52
CA VAL A 230 -6.23 9.41 4.20
C VAL A 230 -4.70 9.38 4.08
N GLU A 231 -3.98 9.73 5.15
CA GLU A 231 -2.51 9.64 5.17
C GLU A 231 -2.03 8.19 5.07
N VAL A 232 -2.70 7.27 5.79
CA VAL A 232 -2.39 5.83 5.73
C VAL A 232 -2.71 5.23 4.36
N ASP A 233 -3.85 5.58 3.73
CA ASP A 233 -4.19 5.15 2.37
C ASP A 233 -3.14 5.64 1.35
N ALA A 234 -2.66 6.88 1.49
CA ALA A 234 -1.59 7.39 0.63
C ALA A 234 -0.27 6.61 0.81
N ALA A 235 0.12 6.33 2.05
CA ALA A 235 1.30 5.52 2.36
C ALA A 235 1.16 4.09 1.82
N LEU A 236 -0.03 3.49 1.95
CA LEU A 236 -0.32 2.17 1.43
C LEU A 236 -0.25 2.15 -0.10
N ARG A 237 -0.85 3.11 -0.80
CA ARG A 237 -0.76 3.25 -2.28
C ARG A 237 0.68 3.36 -2.75
N GLN A 238 1.51 4.15 -2.05
CA GLN A 238 2.93 4.27 -2.36
C GLN A 238 3.68 2.94 -2.18
N ALA A 239 3.34 2.17 -1.15
CA ALA A 239 3.88 0.83 -0.94
C ALA A 239 3.39 -0.17 -2.00
N GLU A 240 2.12 -0.10 -2.41
CA GLU A 240 1.55 -0.93 -3.49
C GLU A 240 2.27 -0.71 -4.82
N ASP A 241 2.50 0.55 -5.18
CA ASP A 241 3.18 0.93 -6.43
C ASP A 241 4.66 0.51 -6.42
N SER A 242 5.31 0.57 -5.26
CA SER A 242 6.69 0.10 -5.08
C SER A 242 6.82 -1.43 -5.26
N LEU A 243 5.84 -2.20 -4.78
CA LEU A 243 5.85 -3.66 -4.85
C LEU A 243 5.53 -4.22 -6.23
N ARG A 244 4.60 -3.58 -6.97
CA ARG A 244 4.22 -3.99 -8.34
C ARG A 244 5.40 -4.04 -9.32
N LEU A 245 6.44 -3.25 -9.05
CA LEU A 245 7.60 -3.09 -9.92
C LEU A 245 8.78 -3.98 -9.51
N ASN A 246 8.65 -4.79 -8.44
CA ASN A 246 9.67 -5.74 -8.01
C ASN A 246 9.26 -7.19 -8.35
N PRO A 247 9.69 -7.75 -9.50
CA PRO A 247 9.31 -9.10 -9.93
C PRO A 247 9.82 -10.22 -9.02
N ARG A 248 10.68 -9.91 -8.04
CA ARG A 248 11.23 -10.87 -7.07
C ARG A 248 10.37 -11.10 -5.82
N VAL A 249 9.31 -10.32 -5.60
CA VAL A 249 8.50 -10.41 -4.35
C VAL A 249 7.14 -11.03 -4.65
N LYS A 250 7.08 -12.36 -4.80
CA LYS A 250 5.81 -13.09 -4.95
C LYS A 250 4.94 -13.04 -3.67
N GLU A 251 5.54 -12.86 -2.50
CA GLU A 251 4.86 -12.74 -1.21
C GLU A 251 4.16 -11.37 -1.00
N GLY A 252 4.51 -10.34 -1.79
CA GLY A 252 4.00 -8.99 -1.61
C GLY A 252 2.54 -8.79 -2.05
N VAL A 253 2.01 -9.66 -2.92
CA VAL A 253 0.63 -9.53 -3.43
C VAL A 253 -0.38 -9.89 -2.34
N LEU A 254 -0.15 -10.98 -1.60
CA LEU A 254 -1.05 -11.39 -0.52
C LEU A 254 -1.00 -10.38 0.63
N HIS A 255 0.20 -9.96 1.04
CA HIS A 255 0.38 -8.94 2.07
C HIS A 255 -0.32 -7.61 1.71
N ARG A 256 -0.26 -7.19 0.44
CA ARG A 256 -1.00 -6.02 -0.06
C ARG A 256 -2.50 -6.16 0.15
N VAL A 257 -3.08 -7.29 -0.26
CA VAL A 257 -4.52 -7.52 -0.14
C VAL A 257 -4.92 -7.49 1.34
N VAL A 258 -4.13 -8.12 2.21
CA VAL A 258 -4.35 -8.12 3.66
C VAL A 258 -4.27 -6.71 4.24
N LEU A 259 -3.22 -5.94 3.96
CA LEU A 259 -3.09 -4.57 4.47
C LEU A 259 -4.22 -3.64 3.98
N ARG A 260 -4.62 -3.77 2.71
CA ARG A 260 -5.70 -2.95 2.15
C ARG A 260 -7.06 -3.31 2.73
N THR A 261 -7.39 -4.60 2.78
CA THR A 261 -8.63 -5.05 3.41
C THR A 261 -8.63 -4.74 4.91
N GLY A 262 -7.48 -4.81 5.57
CA GLY A 262 -7.30 -4.40 6.97
C GLY A 262 -7.55 -2.91 7.17
N LEU A 263 -7.03 -2.06 6.28
CA LEU A 263 -7.31 -0.62 6.29
C LEU A 263 -8.80 -0.33 6.07
N ASP A 264 -9.46 -1.01 5.12
CA ASP A 264 -10.90 -0.86 4.89
C ASP A 264 -11.70 -1.16 6.18
N THR A 265 -11.33 -2.23 6.91
CA THR A 265 -11.95 -2.59 8.20
C THR A 265 -11.69 -1.56 9.29
N LEU A 266 -10.48 -0.99 9.36
CA LEU A 266 -10.17 0.09 10.30
C LEU A 266 -10.88 1.40 9.93
N GLU A 267 -11.04 1.70 8.65
CA GLU A 267 -11.79 2.87 8.16
C GLU A 267 -13.26 2.79 8.61
N ILE A 268 -13.91 1.66 8.35
CA ILE A 268 -15.30 1.43 8.79
C ILE A 268 -15.39 1.54 10.32
N SER A 269 -14.46 0.90 11.04
CA SER A 269 -14.41 0.96 12.51
C SER A 269 -14.21 2.38 13.04
N ALA A 270 -13.39 3.22 12.39
CA ALA A 270 -13.18 4.60 12.77
C ALA A 270 -14.44 5.46 12.54
N VAL A 271 -15.16 5.24 11.43
CA VAL A 271 -16.45 5.88 11.18
C VAL A 271 -17.46 5.52 12.27
N VAL A 272 -17.55 4.24 12.64
CA VAL A 272 -18.45 3.77 13.70
C VAL A 272 -18.04 4.33 15.07
N LEU A 273 -16.75 4.35 15.38
CA LEU A 273 -16.21 4.96 16.61
C LEU A 273 -16.54 6.46 16.70
N ARG A 274 -16.47 7.17 15.58
CA ARG A 274 -16.91 8.59 15.50
C ARG A 274 -18.40 8.73 15.78
N VAL A 275 -19.24 7.81 15.31
CA VAL A 275 -20.68 7.80 15.60
C VAL A 275 -20.94 7.48 17.07
N ALA A 276 -20.26 6.48 17.66
CA ALA A 276 -20.35 6.17 19.08
C ALA A 276 -19.96 7.37 19.96
N THR A 277 -18.85 8.04 19.61
CA THR A 277 -18.41 9.28 20.27
C THR A 277 -19.46 10.38 20.18
N ARG A 278 -20.13 10.50 19.03
CA ARG A 278 -21.23 11.45 18.84
C ARG A 278 -22.42 11.12 19.74
N THR A 279 -22.82 9.84 19.81
CA THR A 279 -23.90 9.38 20.69
C THR A 279 -23.63 9.71 22.15
N LEU A 280 -22.40 9.46 22.63
CA LEU A 280 -21.97 9.84 23.99
C LEU A 280 -21.97 11.36 24.19
N THR A 281 -21.58 12.13 23.18
CA THR A 281 -21.63 13.60 23.23
C THR A 281 -23.07 14.12 23.31
N ASP A 282 -23.98 13.53 22.55
CA ASP A 282 -25.38 13.90 22.58
C ASP A 282 -26.05 13.49 23.91
N LEU A 283 -25.61 12.38 24.52
CA LEU A 283 -26.01 12.02 25.88
C LEU A 283 -25.48 13.02 26.92
N ALA A 284 -24.21 13.44 26.83
CA ALA A 284 -23.62 14.45 27.71
C ALA A 284 -24.36 15.80 27.65
N LYS A 285 -24.82 16.22 26.47
CA LYS A 285 -25.65 17.42 26.30
C LYS A 285 -27.00 17.33 26.99
N GLN A 286 -27.58 16.14 27.07
CA GLN A 286 -28.84 15.89 27.76
C GLN A 286 -28.65 15.78 29.28
N ARG A 287 -27.47 15.32 29.73
CA ARG A 287 -27.12 15.06 31.13
C ARG A 287 -26.02 15.99 31.66
N THR A 288 -26.28 17.29 31.65
CA THR A 288 -25.29 18.32 32.00
C THR A 288 -24.89 18.38 33.48
N ARG A 289 -25.65 17.76 34.38
CA ARG A 289 -25.38 17.73 35.83
C ARG A 289 -25.39 16.33 36.43
N GLU A 290 -25.47 15.32 35.58
CA GLU A 290 -25.61 13.91 35.97
C GLU A 290 -24.45 13.12 35.36
N THR A 291 -24.20 11.91 35.87
CA THR A 291 -23.29 10.97 35.21
C THR A 291 -23.90 10.47 33.90
N LEU A 292 -23.06 10.04 32.97
CA LEU A 292 -23.55 9.49 31.70
C LEU A 292 -24.37 8.22 31.92
N PHE A 293 -23.90 7.37 32.82
CA PHE A 293 -24.54 6.11 33.18
C PHE A 293 -24.51 5.90 34.71
N PRO A 294 -25.42 5.08 35.26
CA PRO A 294 -25.26 4.51 36.60
C PRO A 294 -23.95 3.71 36.73
N SER A 295 -23.42 3.56 37.94
CA SER A 295 -22.07 3.01 38.17
C SER A 295 -21.88 1.57 37.69
N ASP A 296 -22.91 0.73 37.81
CA ASP A 296 -22.92 -0.66 37.34
C ASP A 296 -22.89 -0.75 35.80
N VAL A 297 -23.75 0.03 35.14
CA VAL A 297 -23.76 0.16 33.66
C VAL A 297 -22.44 0.74 33.17
N ALA A 298 -21.93 1.77 33.83
CA ALA A 298 -20.70 2.44 33.46
C ALA A 298 -19.49 1.50 33.57
N ALA A 299 -19.38 0.72 34.64
CA ALA A 299 -18.31 -0.27 34.80
C ALA A 299 -18.33 -1.31 33.68
N SER A 300 -19.52 -1.84 33.34
CA SER A 300 -19.67 -2.80 32.26
C SER A 300 -19.31 -2.19 30.89
N LEU A 301 -19.79 -0.98 30.59
CA LEU A 301 -19.42 -0.28 29.35
C LEU A 301 -17.93 0.07 29.29
N GLN A 302 -17.31 0.48 30.39
CA GLN A 302 -15.87 0.74 30.49
C GLN A 302 -15.07 -0.51 30.12
N GLU A 303 -15.48 -1.67 30.62
CA GLU A 303 -14.86 -2.96 30.28
C GLU A 303 -15.05 -3.30 28.79
N VAL A 304 -16.25 -3.11 28.22
CA VAL A 304 -16.49 -3.28 26.78
C VAL A 304 -15.55 -2.42 25.93
N PHE A 305 -15.47 -1.11 26.24
CA PHE A 305 -14.60 -0.20 25.48
C PHE A 305 -13.12 -0.55 25.63
N THR A 306 -12.70 -1.05 26.80
CA THR A 306 -11.34 -1.53 27.03
C THR A 306 -11.02 -2.73 26.15
N HIS A 307 -11.91 -3.73 26.06
CA HIS A 307 -11.72 -4.88 25.18
C HIS A 307 -11.78 -4.50 23.70
N LEU A 308 -12.65 -3.57 23.30
CA LEU A 308 -12.62 -3.02 21.94
C LEU A 308 -11.27 -2.38 21.61
N ALA A 309 -10.69 -1.64 22.56
CA ALA A 309 -9.40 -0.97 22.37
C ALA A 309 -8.28 -2.00 22.11
N ARG A 310 -8.27 -3.09 22.88
CA ARG A 310 -7.33 -4.22 22.69
C ARG A 310 -7.59 -5.02 21.42
N ALA A 311 -8.85 -5.18 21.03
CA ALA A 311 -9.23 -5.85 19.79
C ALA A 311 -8.74 -5.08 18.57
N VAL A 312 -8.89 -3.75 18.53
CA VAL A 312 -8.37 -2.90 17.43
C VAL A 312 -6.84 -3.01 17.31
N GLU A 313 -6.12 -2.99 18.43
CA GLU A 313 -4.66 -3.15 18.43
C GLU A 313 -4.25 -4.56 17.98
N SER A 314 -4.90 -5.60 18.49
CA SER A 314 -4.63 -6.99 18.09
C SER A 314 -4.94 -7.23 16.62
N PHE A 315 -6.02 -6.66 16.10
CA PHE A 315 -6.37 -6.70 14.69
C PHE A 315 -5.28 -6.08 13.81
N ALA A 316 -4.74 -4.93 14.20
CA ALA A 316 -3.63 -4.30 13.49
C ALA A 316 -2.39 -5.22 13.44
N VAL A 317 -2.05 -5.88 14.56
CA VAL A 317 -0.93 -6.83 14.59
C VAL A 317 -1.19 -8.05 13.69
N VAL A 318 -2.42 -8.55 13.63
CA VAL A 318 -2.80 -9.65 12.71
C VAL A 318 -2.55 -9.27 11.25
N ILE A 319 -2.93 -8.07 10.84
CA ILE A 319 -2.80 -7.65 9.44
C ILE A 319 -1.38 -7.22 9.06
N THR A 320 -0.56 -6.76 10.01
CA THR A 320 0.82 -6.32 9.74
C THR A 320 1.89 -7.40 9.94
N SER A 321 1.59 -8.46 10.71
CA SER A 321 2.55 -9.54 11.00
C SER A 321 2.94 -10.34 9.74
N GLN A 322 4.25 -10.41 9.47
CA GLN A 322 4.81 -11.15 8.33
C GLN A 322 5.16 -12.61 8.65
N VAL A 323 5.22 -12.99 9.92
CA VAL A 323 5.62 -14.34 10.36
C VAL A 323 4.37 -15.11 10.78
N THR A 324 4.11 -16.25 10.14
CA THR A 324 2.91 -17.09 10.37
C THR A 324 2.69 -17.41 11.85
N ALA A 325 3.75 -17.73 12.59
CA ALA A 325 3.65 -18.04 14.03
C ALA A 325 3.24 -16.83 14.90
N ASN A 326 3.70 -15.63 14.55
CA ASN A 326 3.29 -14.40 15.25
C ASN A 326 1.85 -14.01 14.86
N ALA A 327 1.46 -14.26 13.61
CA ALA A 327 0.11 -14.02 13.13
C ALA A 327 -0.92 -14.91 13.84
N GLU A 328 -0.66 -16.22 14.00
CA GLU A 328 -1.58 -17.15 14.68
C GLU A 328 -1.80 -16.79 16.16
N GLN A 329 -0.74 -16.37 16.85
CA GLN A 329 -0.84 -15.87 18.23
C GLN A 329 -1.66 -14.58 18.30
N ALA A 330 -1.47 -13.66 17.35
CA ALA A 330 -2.24 -12.42 17.28
C ALA A 330 -3.71 -12.68 16.95
N GLU A 331 -4.01 -13.64 16.07
CA GLU A 331 -5.38 -14.05 15.74
C GLU A 331 -6.09 -14.66 16.96
N THR A 332 -5.37 -15.49 17.73
CA THR A 332 -5.91 -16.08 18.97
C THR A 332 -6.25 -14.99 19.98
N ARG A 333 -5.34 -14.04 20.21
CA ARG A 333 -5.58 -12.90 21.11
C ARG A 333 -6.75 -12.04 20.64
N LEU A 334 -6.83 -11.75 19.33
CA LEU A 334 -7.95 -11.02 18.76
C LEU A 334 -9.28 -11.75 19.01
N ALA A 335 -9.32 -13.07 18.78
CA ALA A 335 -10.53 -13.87 18.99
C ALA A 335 -10.95 -13.89 20.46
N GLU A 336 -10.00 -14.00 21.39
CA GLU A 336 -10.24 -13.91 22.83
C GLU A 336 -10.82 -12.54 23.22
N GLU A 337 -10.18 -11.45 22.81
CA GLU A 337 -10.62 -10.09 23.11
C GLU A 337 -12.02 -9.80 22.52
N LEU A 338 -12.31 -10.26 21.30
CA LEU A 338 -13.65 -10.15 20.69
C LEU A 338 -14.70 -10.98 21.43
N ALA A 339 -14.35 -12.19 21.88
CA ALA A 339 -15.27 -13.04 22.65
C ALA A 339 -15.61 -12.42 24.01
N THR A 340 -14.60 -11.94 24.73
CA THR A 340 -14.80 -11.24 26.00
C THR A 340 -15.61 -9.96 25.80
N ALA A 341 -15.26 -9.13 24.81
CA ALA A 341 -16.01 -7.91 24.51
C ALA A 341 -17.51 -8.18 24.23
N ARG A 342 -17.83 -9.27 23.52
CA ARG A 342 -19.23 -9.68 23.27
C ARG A 342 -19.96 -10.05 24.54
N THR A 343 -19.34 -10.87 25.40
CA THR A 343 -19.94 -11.28 26.67
C THR A 343 -20.18 -10.08 27.58
N THR A 344 -19.19 -9.19 27.71
CA THR A 344 -19.34 -7.96 28.49
C THR A 344 -20.40 -7.03 27.88
N ARG A 345 -20.45 -6.91 26.56
CA ARG A 345 -21.47 -6.13 25.86
C ARG A 345 -22.87 -6.68 26.12
N ASP A 346 -23.06 -7.99 26.10
CA ASP A 346 -24.36 -8.61 26.37
C ASP A 346 -24.80 -8.37 27.82
N HIS A 347 -23.85 -8.41 28.76
CA HIS A 347 -24.10 -8.00 30.13
C HIS A 347 -24.51 -6.52 30.23
N ALA A 348 -23.76 -5.62 29.58
CA ALA A 348 -24.09 -4.19 29.52
C ALA A 348 -25.47 -3.93 28.91
N ALA A 349 -25.84 -4.67 27.87
CA ALA A 349 -27.16 -4.59 27.23
C ALA A 349 -28.29 -4.97 28.19
N GLY A 350 -28.09 -6.01 29.02
CA GLY A 350 -29.05 -6.39 30.06
C GLY A 350 -29.24 -5.30 31.11
N LEU A 351 -28.15 -4.70 31.60
CA LEU A 351 -28.22 -3.60 32.57
C LEU A 351 -28.88 -2.35 31.97
N LEU A 352 -28.52 -1.99 30.73
CA LEU A 352 -29.13 -0.87 30.01
C LEU A 352 -30.63 -1.09 29.78
N LEU A 353 -31.05 -2.31 29.46
CA LEU A 353 -32.46 -2.64 29.29
C LEU A 353 -33.23 -2.46 30.60
N HIS A 354 -32.70 -2.96 31.72
CA HIS A 354 -33.30 -2.77 33.03
C HIS A 354 -33.44 -1.27 33.36
N GLN A 355 -32.39 -0.50 33.12
CA GLN A 355 -32.40 0.95 33.34
C GLN A 355 -33.41 1.68 32.46
N VAL A 356 -33.59 1.26 31.20
CA VAL A 356 -34.57 1.85 30.27
C VAL A 356 -36.01 1.54 30.71
N LEU A 357 -36.26 0.35 31.27
CA LEU A 357 -37.58 -0.03 31.78
C LEU A 357 -37.97 0.81 33.01
N GLU A 358 -37.02 1.16 33.87
CA GLU A 358 -37.28 2.03 35.01
C GLU A 358 -37.31 3.53 34.62
N HIS A 359 -36.38 3.94 33.77
CA HIS A 359 -36.16 5.33 33.38
C HIS A 359 -35.98 5.45 31.86
N PRO A 360 -37.07 5.57 31.08
CA PRO A 360 -37.03 5.52 29.61
C PRO A 360 -36.40 6.75 28.93
N ARG A 361 -35.74 7.63 29.69
CA ARG A 361 -35.11 8.84 29.15
C ARG A 361 -33.92 8.47 28.26
N GLN A 362 -33.91 9.04 27.05
CA GLN A 362 -32.84 8.85 26.06
C GLN A 362 -32.56 7.38 25.66
N TRP A 363 -33.55 6.48 25.79
CA TRP A 363 -33.39 5.05 25.45
C TRP A 363 -32.85 4.81 24.04
N GLN A 364 -33.17 5.69 23.09
CA GLN A 364 -32.67 5.64 21.71
C GLN A 364 -31.14 5.79 21.63
N LEU A 365 -30.52 6.54 22.54
CA LEU A 365 -29.06 6.72 22.58
C LEU A 365 -28.38 5.48 23.17
N HIS A 366 -29.00 4.79 24.12
CA HIS A 366 -28.49 3.53 24.65
C HIS A 366 -28.51 2.43 23.58
N GLY A 367 -29.62 2.30 22.85
CA GLY A 367 -29.74 1.35 21.75
C GLY A 367 -28.77 1.66 20.61
N ALA A 368 -28.59 2.95 20.26
CA ALA A 368 -27.60 3.36 19.28
C ALA A 368 -26.17 3.00 19.72
N LEU A 369 -25.81 3.25 20.98
CA LEU A 369 -24.47 2.91 21.49
C LEU A 369 -24.18 1.41 21.39
N LEU A 370 -25.13 0.55 21.78
CA LEU A 370 -25.01 -0.90 21.66
C LEU A 370 -24.86 -1.34 20.19
N ALA A 371 -25.63 -0.74 19.28
CA ALA A 371 -25.53 -1.04 17.86
C ALA A 371 -24.19 -0.61 17.25
N GLU A 372 -23.62 0.52 17.68
CA GLU A 372 -22.28 0.93 17.23
C GLU A 372 -21.18 0.02 17.81
N ILE A 373 -21.31 -0.43 19.06
CA ILE A 373 -20.39 -1.44 19.63
C ILE A 373 -20.44 -2.74 18.80
N ASP A 374 -21.63 -3.24 18.48
CA ASP A 374 -21.80 -4.44 17.65
C ASP A 374 -21.14 -4.31 16.28
N ARG A 375 -21.28 -3.14 15.65
CA ARG A 375 -20.70 -2.89 14.34
C ARG A 375 -19.18 -2.95 14.39
N ILE A 376 -18.54 -2.41 15.42
CA ILE A 376 -17.09 -2.55 15.59
C ILE A 376 -16.73 -4.02 15.81
N LEU A 377 -17.45 -4.74 16.67
CA LEU A 377 -17.21 -6.16 16.95
C LEU A 377 -17.40 -7.06 15.72
N ASP A 378 -18.36 -6.74 14.86
CA ASP A 378 -18.63 -7.48 13.62
C ASP A 378 -17.61 -7.16 12.53
N GLU A 379 -17.14 -5.92 12.45
CA GLU A 379 -16.16 -5.49 11.45
C GLU A 379 -14.75 -6.05 11.74
N LEU A 380 -14.36 -6.13 13.02
CA LEU A 380 -13.08 -6.72 13.45
C LEU A 380 -13.06 -8.25 13.42
N ASP A 381 -14.20 -8.93 13.31
CA ASP A 381 -14.28 -10.40 13.30
C ASP A 381 -14.03 -10.99 11.90
N ILE A 382 -12.74 -11.22 11.63
CA ILE A 382 -12.24 -11.84 10.39
C ILE A 382 -12.81 -13.27 10.19
N GLN A 383 -12.99 -14.02 11.28
CA GLN A 383 -13.43 -15.43 11.23
C GLN A 383 -14.88 -15.53 10.76
N LYS A 384 -15.76 -14.67 11.27
CA LYS A 384 -17.17 -14.62 10.87
C LYS A 384 -17.33 -14.21 9.40
N ARG A 385 -16.48 -13.33 8.87
CA ARG A 385 -16.48 -12.96 7.44
C ARG A 385 -16.11 -14.15 6.54
N THR A 386 -15.12 -14.93 6.94
CA THR A 386 -14.69 -16.13 6.21
C THR A 386 -15.75 -17.23 6.26
N GLN A 387 -16.35 -17.48 7.44
CA GLN A 387 -17.46 -18.44 7.59
C GLN A 387 -18.70 -18.04 6.77
N ARG A 388 -19.11 -16.77 6.80
CA ARG A 388 -20.24 -16.27 5.99
C ARG A 388 -20.02 -16.49 4.49
N LEU A 389 -18.80 -16.25 3.98
CA LEU A 389 -18.46 -16.49 2.58
C LEU A 389 -18.55 -17.98 2.21
N VAL A 390 -18.07 -18.88 3.08
CA VAL A 390 -18.18 -20.33 2.89
C VAL A 390 -19.66 -20.76 2.88
N GLU A 391 -20.47 -20.28 3.82
CA GLU A 391 -21.90 -20.57 3.87
C GLU A 391 -22.66 -20.06 2.64
N GLU A 392 -22.27 -18.90 2.09
CA GLU A 392 -22.85 -18.36 0.87
C GLU A 392 -22.45 -19.16 -0.37
N LEU A 393 -21.20 -19.63 -0.45
CA LEU A 393 -20.72 -20.51 -1.50
C LEU A 393 -21.46 -21.85 -1.48
N ASP A 394 -21.66 -22.41 -0.29
CA ASP A 394 -22.42 -23.64 -0.08
C ASP A 394 -23.89 -23.45 -0.49
N ARG A 395 -24.51 -22.31 -0.14
CA ARG A 395 -25.86 -21.97 -0.62
C ARG A 395 -25.94 -21.86 -2.14
N HIS A 396 -24.97 -21.24 -2.79
CA HIS A 396 -24.94 -21.12 -4.25
C HIS A 396 -24.72 -22.48 -4.94
N THR A 397 -23.84 -23.31 -4.37
CA THR A 397 -23.55 -24.66 -4.87
C THR A 397 -24.78 -25.56 -4.74
N ARG A 398 -25.49 -25.50 -3.60
CA ARG A 398 -26.77 -26.21 -3.38
C ARG A 398 -27.85 -25.77 -4.36
N ARG A 399 -28.03 -24.46 -4.58
CA ARG A 399 -28.98 -23.93 -5.60
C ARG A 399 -28.65 -24.40 -7.02
N HIS A 400 -27.36 -24.50 -7.36
CA HIS A 400 -26.94 -25.04 -8.65
C HIS A 400 -27.19 -26.54 -8.77
N HIS A 401 -27.01 -27.29 -7.69
CA HIS A 401 -27.30 -28.73 -7.65
C HIS A 401 -28.81 -29.00 -7.79
N ASP A 402 -29.65 -28.25 -7.10
CA ASP A 402 -31.12 -28.36 -7.21
C ASP A 402 -31.63 -28.01 -8.61
N ARG A 403 -31.08 -26.98 -9.25
CA ARG A 403 -31.43 -26.67 -10.65
C ARG A 403 -31.05 -27.81 -11.60
N ARG A 404 -29.90 -28.47 -11.38
CA ARG A 404 -29.46 -29.61 -12.19
C ARG A 404 -30.29 -30.87 -11.91
N SER A 405 -30.71 -31.10 -10.68
CA SER A 405 -31.55 -32.25 -10.30
C SER A 405 -32.96 -32.14 -10.89
N VAL A 406 -33.54 -30.93 -10.89
CA VAL A 406 -34.83 -30.64 -11.54
C VAL A 406 -34.74 -30.84 -13.05
N LEU A 407 -33.68 -30.33 -13.70
CA LEU A 407 -33.45 -30.55 -15.13
C LEU A 407 -33.21 -32.04 -15.48
N ALA A 408 -32.49 -32.78 -14.64
CA ALA A 408 -32.28 -34.22 -14.82
C ALA A 408 -33.58 -35.03 -14.63
N THR A 409 -34.49 -34.56 -13.77
CA THR A 409 -35.80 -35.18 -13.53
C THR A 409 -36.77 -34.91 -14.68
N LEU A 410 -36.77 -33.69 -15.22
CA LEU A 410 -37.48 -33.30 -16.44
C LEU A 410 -36.98 -34.08 -17.67
N ARG A 411 -35.66 -34.22 -17.82
CA ARG A 411 -35.06 -34.98 -18.93
C ARG A 411 -35.39 -36.49 -18.86
N ARG A 412 -35.49 -37.05 -17.65
CA ARG A 412 -35.98 -38.43 -17.43
C ARG A 412 -37.46 -38.59 -17.77
N HIS A 413 -38.29 -37.60 -17.45
CA HIS A 413 -39.72 -37.61 -17.81
C HIS A 413 -39.94 -37.49 -19.32
N LEU A 414 -39.18 -36.64 -20.00
CA LEU A 414 -39.26 -36.49 -21.46
C LEU A 414 -38.82 -37.77 -22.19
N ARG A 415 -37.72 -38.42 -21.75
CA ARG A 415 -37.28 -39.72 -22.30
C ARG A 415 -38.30 -40.85 -22.10
N ARG A 416 -39.03 -40.87 -20.97
CA ARG A 416 -40.09 -41.85 -20.72
C ARG A 416 -41.33 -41.63 -21.59
N ARG A 417 -41.55 -40.40 -22.08
CA ARG A 417 -42.67 -40.07 -22.96
C ARG A 417 -42.41 -40.52 -24.41
N ASP A 418 -41.18 -40.38 -24.89
CA ASP A 418 -40.77 -40.87 -26.22
C ASP A 418 -40.86 -42.39 -26.37
N HIS A 419 -40.54 -43.15 -25.32
CA HIS A 419 -40.63 -44.61 -25.36
C HIS A 419 -42.06 -45.18 -25.29
N ARG A 420 -43.08 -44.35 -25.01
CA ARG A 420 -44.48 -44.78 -25.04
C ARG A 420 -45.21 -44.44 -26.35
N GLY A 421 -44.58 -43.72 -27.28
CA GLY A 421 -45.16 -43.34 -28.57
C GLY A 421 -44.79 -44.23 -29.76
N GLY A 422 -43.91 -45.22 -29.58
CA GLY A 422 -43.26 -45.94 -30.70
C GLY A 422 -43.73 -47.38 -30.97
N GLY A 423 -44.82 -47.86 -30.36
CA GLY A 423 -45.23 -49.26 -30.48
C GLY A 423 -46.69 -49.44 -30.88
N SER A 424 -46.96 -49.50 -32.20
CA SER A 424 -47.89 -50.45 -32.85
C SER A 424 -48.40 -49.91 -34.20
N THR A 425 -47.71 -50.23 -35.30
CA THR A 425 -48.34 -50.34 -36.62
C THR A 425 -47.98 -51.70 -37.19
N GLU A 426 -48.86 -52.66 -36.95
CA GLU A 426 -48.82 -54.01 -37.50
C GLU A 426 -49.72 -54.03 -38.75
N PRO A 427 -49.22 -54.39 -39.95
CA PRO A 427 -50.05 -54.42 -41.15
C PRO A 427 -50.72 -55.79 -41.29
N SER A 428 -52.05 -55.80 -41.12
CA SER A 428 -52.90 -56.94 -41.40
C SER A 428 -52.97 -57.19 -42.92
N ARG A 429 -52.32 -58.26 -43.41
CA ARG A 429 -52.61 -58.86 -44.72
C ARG A 429 -53.71 -59.91 -44.54
N ARG A 430 -54.87 -59.68 -45.16
CA ARG A 430 -55.88 -60.72 -45.44
C ARG A 430 -55.49 -61.52 -46.69
N THR A 431 -55.71 -62.81 -46.57
CA THR A 431 -55.53 -63.95 -47.47
C THR A 431 -56.50 -63.98 -48.66
N LEU A 432 -56.05 -64.50 -49.82
CA LEU A 432 -56.59 -65.69 -50.53
C LEU A 432 -56.27 -65.66 -52.04
N SER A 433 -55.30 -66.51 -52.45
CA SER A 433 -55.37 -67.46 -53.58
C SER A 433 -54.05 -68.21 -53.67
#